data_AF-A0A4Q4ST44-F1
#
_entry.id   AF-A0A4Q4ST44-F1
#
_cell.length_a   1.000
_cell.length_b   1.000
_cell.length_c   1.000
_cell.angle_alpha   90.00
_cell.angle_beta   90.00
_cell.angle_gamma   90.00
#
_symmetry.space_group_name_H-M   'P 1'
#
loop_
_entity.id
_entity.type
_entity.pdbx_description
1 polymer ?
#
loop_
_entity_poly.entity_id
_entity_poly.type
_entity_poly.pdbx_seq_one_letter_code
_entity_poly.pdbx_strand_id
1 'polypeptide(L)'
;MNEILRWWGLVLGHPFAQWDAVGRVVARQDVFFATKKESGFDSKASYKEYLKLAPQISEMLSEAKIGGGVKQAQGWSYSAAAYAGPHFRVVGDAGCFVDPYFSSGMHLVMVSRLSTATSIQASRRGQCSELDEVFWHTTKVSEGYTRFLLLVVSVQRQVRTKDNQILMSQLG
;
A
#
# COMPACT_ATOMS: atom_id res chain seq x y z
N MET A 1 -22.93 11.28 -2.76
CA MET A 1 -23.05 9.82 -2.94
C MET A 1 -21.96 9.24 -3.87
N ASN A 2 -20.76 9.84 -3.93
CA ASN A 2 -19.70 9.52 -4.91
C ASN A 2 -18.30 9.33 -4.28
N GLU A 3 -18.20 8.97 -3.01
CA GLU A 3 -16.91 9.02 -2.29
C GLU A 3 -16.33 7.66 -1.89
N ILE A 4 -17.04 6.57 -2.16
CA ILE A 4 -16.75 5.33 -1.44
C ILE A 4 -16.89 4.20 -2.43
N LEU A 5 -15.79 3.95 -3.13
CA LEU A 5 -15.14 2.64 -3.11
C LEU A 5 -14.07 2.56 -4.16
N ARG A 6 -12.93 2.06 -3.73
CA ARG A 6 -11.88 1.67 -4.66
C ARG A 6 -11.60 0.20 -4.44
N TRP A 7 -11.73 -0.53 -5.52
CA TRP A 7 -11.49 -1.96 -5.55
C TRP A 7 -10.12 -2.21 -6.18
N TRP A 8 -9.35 -3.09 -5.56
CA TRP A 8 -8.13 -3.62 -6.14
C TRP A 8 -8.09 -5.11 -5.87
N GLY A 9 -7.94 -5.90 -6.92
CA GLY A 9 -7.84 -7.34 -6.82
C GLY A 9 -6.59 -7.81 -7.52
N LEU A 10 -5.82 -8.63 -6.82
CA LEU A 10 -4.71 -9.38 -7.41
C LEU A 10 -5.22 -10.80 -7.63
N VAL A 11 -5.32 -11.22 -8.89
CA VAL A 11 -5.53 -12.63 -9.23
C VAL A 11 -4.17 -13.31 -9.16
N LEU A 12 -4.00 -14.22 -8.20
CA LEU A 12 -2.77 -14.97 -8.03
C LEU A 12 -2.97 -16.34 -8.67
N GLY A 13 -2.49 -16.50 -9.90
CA GLY A 13 -2.45 -17.79 -10.57
C GLY A 13 -1.18 -18.56 -10.19
N HIS A 14 -1.33 -19.75 -9.62
CA HIS A 14 -0.24 -20.73 -9.51
C HIS A 14 -0.55 -21.89 -10.47
N PRO A 15 0.41 -22.35 -11.31
CA PRO A 15 0.15 -23.35 -12.36
C PRO A 15 -0.24 -24.76 -11.86
N PHE A 16 -0.33 -24.98 -10.54
CA PHE A 16 -0.57 -26.29 -9.93
C PHE A 16 -1.66 -26.27 -8.83
N ALA A 17 -2.41 -25.18 -8.67
CA ALA A 17 -3.46 -25.05 -7.65
C ALA A 17 -4.70 -24.29 -8.18
N GLN A 18 -5.82 -24.44 -7.48
CA GLN A 18 -7.06 -23.70 -7.71
C GLN A 18 -6.79 -22.18 -7.76
N TRP A 19 -7.47 -21.46 -8.65
CA TRP A 19 -7.31 -20.01 -8.77
C TRP A 19 -7.79 -19.31 -7.50
N ASP A 20 -6.86 -18.67 -6.79
CA ASP A 20 -7.18 -17.82 -5.65
C ASP A 20 -7.12 -16.35 -6.05
N ALA A 21 -8.18 -15.61 -5.74
CA ALA A 21 -8.25 -14.17 -5.95
C ALA A 21 -8.35 -13.46 -4.60
N VAL A 22 -7.49 -12.46 -4.38
CA VAL A 22 -7.59 -11.58 -3.22
C VAL A 22 -8.22 -10.27 -3.66
N GLY A 23 -9.49 -10.07 -3.30
CA GLY A 23 -10.22 -8.84 -3.58
C GLY A 23 -10.21 -7.88 -2.39
N ARG A 24 -9.65 -6.69 -2.55
CA ARG A 24 -9.63 -5.65 -1.51
C ARG A 24 -10.63 -4.54 -1.81
N VAL A 25 -11.33 -4.16 -0.76
CA VAL A 25 -12.26 -3.03 -0.72
C VAL A 25 -11.61 -1.94 0.13
N VAL A 26 -11.44 -0.74 -0.43
CA VAL A 26 -10.96 0.44 0.30
C VAL A 26 -12.08 1.45 0.44
N ALA A 27 -12.46 1.72 1.69
CA ALA A 27 -13.46 2.71 2.06
C ALA A 27 -12.84 3.75 3.02
N ARG A 28 -13.41 4.95 3.05
CA ARG A 28 -13.08 5.93 4.08
C ARG A 28 -13.45 5.37 5.46
N GLN A 29 -12.55 5.55 6.43
CA GLN A 29 -12.66 4.92 7.74
C GLN A 29 -13.89 5.38 8.53
N ASP A 30 -14.16 6.68 8.56
CA ASP A 30 -15.32 7.29 9.20
C ASP A 30 -16.64 6.72 8.67
N VAL A 31 -16.77 6.66 7.34
CA VAL A 31 -17.99 6.13 6.73
C VAL A 31 -18.11 4.63 6.92
N PHE A 32 -17.01 3.88 6.82
CA PHE A 32 -17.02 2.44 7.08
C PHE A 32 -17.56 2.11 8.47
N PHE A 33 -17.08 2.80 9.50
CA PHE A 33 -17.52 2.54 10.87
C PHE A 33 -18.94 3.04 11.14
N ALA A 34 -19.36 4.17 10.55
CA ALA A 34 -20.74 4.63 10.62
C ALA A 34 -21.71 3.61 10.02
N THR A 35 -21.45 3.16 8.78
CA THR A 35 -22.27 2.17 8.08
C THR A 35 -22.28 0.83 8.81
N LYS A 36 -21.14 0.38 9.35
CA LYS A 36 -21.07 -0.88 10.11
C LYS A 36 -21.87 -0.81 11.41
N LYS A 37 -21.84 0.33 12.10
CA LYS A 37 -22.61 0.55 13.34
C LYS A 37 -24.12 0.58 13.09
N GLU A 38 -24.55 1.20 11.99
CA GLU A 38 -25.97 1.29 11.62
C GLU A 38 -26.52 -0.05 11.10
N SER A 39 -25.74 -0.79 10.32
CA SER A 39 -26.19 -2.04 9.69
C SER A 39 -26.10 -3.28 10.58
N GLY A 40 -25.23 -3.28 11.60
CA GLY A 40 -24.97 -4.46 12.43
C GLY A 40 -24.32 -5.63 11.68
N PHE A 41 -23.77 -5.38 10.48
CA PHE A 41 -23.20 -6.43 9.64
C PHE A 41 -21.88 -7.00 10.19
N ASP A 42 -21.73 -8.31 10.01
CA ASP A 42 -20.45 -8.97 10.17
C ASP A 42 -19.48 -8.59 9.03
N SER A 43 -18.19 -8.89 9.18
CA SER A 43 -17.18 -8.48 8.21
C SER A 43 -17.42 -9.03 6.80
N LYS A 44 -18.05 -10.21 6.67
CA LYS A 44 -18.37 -10.82 5.38
C LYS A 44 -19.55 -10.13 4.70
N ALA A 45 -20.61 -9.83 5.46
CA ALA A 45 -21.77 -9.09 4.96
C ALA A 45 -21.36 -7.67 4.56
N SER A 46 -20.57 -6.96 5.38
CA SER A 46 -20.05 -5.64 5.00
C SER A 46 -19.24 -5.71 3.70
N TYR A 47 -18.35 -6.69 3.54
CA TYR A 47 -17.57 -6.87 2.31
C TYR A 47 -18.47 -7.08 1.08
N LYS A 48 -19.51 -7.91 1.19
CA LYS A 48 -20.46 -8.14 0.09
C LYS A 48 -21.25 -6.89 -0.27
N GLU A 49 -21.67 -6.10 0.71
CA GLU A 49 -22.37 -4.82 0.43
C GLU A 49 -21.48 -3.84 -0.31
N TYR A 50 -20.21 -3.71 0.11
CA TYR A 50 -19.27 -2.89 -0.64
C TYR A 50 -18.93 -3.47 -2.01
N LEU A 51 -18.97 -4.79 -2.20
CA LEU A 51 -18.71 -5.39 -3.51
C LEU A 51 -19.76 -4.99 -4.55
N LYS A 52 -21.03 -4.79 -4.14
CA LYS A 52 -22.13 -4.37 -5.04
C LYS A 52 -21.88 -3.03 -5.72
N LEU A 53 -21.09 -2.16 -5.11
CA LEU A 53 -20.74 -0.85 -5.64
C LEU A 53 -19.66 -0.93 -6.75
N ALA A 54 -19.09 -2.12 -7.00
CA ALA A 54 -18.21 -2.42 -8.13
C ALA A 54 -18.81 -3.58 -8.96
N PRO A 55 -19.87 -3.34 -9.76
CA PRO A 55 -20.67 -4.39 -10.39
C PRO A 55 -19.86 -5.30 -11.32
N GLN A 56 -18.95 -4.73 -12.11
CA GLN A 56 -18.05 -5.49 -13.01
C GLN A 56 -17.21 -6.51 -12.24
N ILE A 57 -16.71 -6.13 -11.07
CA ILE A 57 -15.91 -7.03 -10.24
C ILE A 57 -16.81 -8.05 -9.53
N SER A 58 -17.98 -7.63 -9.07
CA SER A 58 -18.96 -8.54 -8.49
C SER A 58 -19.36 -9.64 -9.48
N GLU A 59 -19.44 -9.32 -10.77
CA GLU A 59 -19.69 -10.27 -11.85
C GLU A 59 -18.50 -11.23 -12.04
N MET A 60 -17.27 -10.71 -12.09
CA MET A 60 -16.04 -11.53 -12.17
C MET A 60 -15.89 -12.51 -11.00
N LEU A 61 -16.41 -12.16 -9.82
CA LEU A 61 -16.34 -12.97 -8.60
C LEU A 61 -17.61 -13.80 -8.34
N SER A 62 -18.55 -13.85 -9.29
CA SER A 62 -19.85 -14.53 -9.11
C SER A 62 -19.73 -16.02 -8.75
N GLU A 63 -18.72 -16.70 -9.30
CA GLU A 63 -18.41 -18.11 -9.01
C GLU A 63 -17.39 -18.30 -7.88
N ALA A 64 -16.79 -17.22 -7.38
CA ALA A 64 -15.75 -17.28 -6.37
C ALA A 64 -16.32 -17.57 -4.98
N LYS A 65 -15.70 -18.51 -4.26
CA LYS A 65 -16.00 -18.78 -2.85
C LYS A 65 -14.97 -18.07 -1.98
N ILE A 66 -15.43 -17.40 -0.94
CA ILE A 66 -14.54 -16.83 0.07
C ILE A 66 -13.94 -17.99 0.87
N GLY A 67 -12.72 -18.41 0.52
CA GLY A 67 -12.02 -19.54 1.15
C GLY A 67 -11.59 -19.28 2.60
N GLY A 68 -11.44 -18.01 3.01
CA GLY A 68 -11.02 -17.61 4.35
C GLY A 68 -11.94 -16.62 5.08
N GLY A 69 -11.42 -16.00 6.13
CA GLY A 69 -12.07 -14.85 6.78
C GLY A 69 -11.78 -13.54 6.05
N VAL A 70 -12.72 -12.60 6.09
CA VAL A 70 -12.46 -11.21 5.64
C VAL A 70 -11.60 -10.53 6.69
N LYS A 71 -10.41 -10.08 6.28
CA LYS A 71 -9.49 -9.32 7.12
C LYS A 71 -9.69 -7.82 6.91
N GLN A 72 -9.54 -7.06 7.99
CA GLN A 72 -9.62 -5.60 7.97
C GLN A 72 -8.28 -5.02 8.44
N ALA A 73 -7.80 -4.00 7.75
CA ALA A 73 -6.65 -3.20 8.14
C ALA A 73 -7.05 -1.72 8.11
N GLN A 74 -6.45 -0.90 8.98
CA GLN A 74 -6.66 0.54 9.07
C GLN A 74 -5.33 1.24 9.40
N GLY A 75 -5.23 2.53 9.11
CA GLY A 75 -4.04 3.33 9.45
C GLY A 75 -2.74 2.80 8.86
N TRP A 76 -2.78 2.18 7.68
CA TRP A 76 -1.63 1.49 7.09
C TRP A 76 -0.53 2.44 6.60
N SER A 77 -0.84 3.71 6.34
CA SER A 77 0.16 4.68 5.87
C SER A 77 0.94 5.26 7.06
N TYR A 78 2.26 5.07 7.08
CA TYR A 78 3.14 5.57 8.15
C TYR A 78 4.58 5.76 7.66
N SER A 79 5.34 6.53 8.45
CA SER A 79 6.78 6.77 8.31
C SER A 79 7.39 6.85 9.70
N ALA A 80 8.50 6.15 9.93
CA ALA A 80 9.29 6.26 11.14
C ALA A 80 9.92 7.65 11.26
N ALA A 81 10.17 8.09 12.49
CA ALA A 81 10.87 9.34 12.76
C ALA A 81 12.36 9.29 12.36
N ALA A 82 12.94 8.09 12.35
CA ALA A 82 14.31 7.85 11.90
C ALA A 82 14.40 6.48 11.20
N TYR A 83 15.19 6.41 10.12
CA TYR A 83 15.40 5.17 9.36
C TYR A 83 16.73 4.49 9.67
N ALA A 84 17.65 5.18 10.34
CA ALA A 84 18.90 4.64 10.85
C ALA A 84 19.42 5.52 11.99
N GLY A 85 20.39 4.99 12.72
CA GLY A 85 21.18 5.70 13.72
C GLY A 85 22.38 4.86 14.12
N PRO A 86 23.15 5.30 15.12
CA PRO A 86 24.26 4.53 15.64
C PRO A 86 23.81 3.09 15.97
N HIS A 87 24.47 2.12 15.36
CA HIS A 87 24.24 0.68 15.55
C HIS A 87 22.87 0.12 15.13
N PHE A 88 22.01 0.88 14.45
CA PHE A 88 20.75 0.35 13.93
C PHE A 88 20.38 0.90 12.54
N ARG A 89 19.63 0.09 11.79
CA ARG A 89 19.02 0.45 10.50
C ARG A 89 17.60 -0.13 10.46
N VAL A 90 16.66 0.64 9.93
CA VAL A 90 15.24 0.27 9.82
C VAL A 90 14.93 -0.08 8.37
N VAL A 91 14.19 -1.17 8.17
CA VAL A 91 14.04 -1.83 6.87
C VAL A 91 12.59 -2.23 6.61
N GLY A 92 12.14 -2.02 5.36
CA GLY A 92 10.81 -2.39 4.90
C GLY A 92 9.70 -1.73 5.71
N ASP A 93 8.65 -2.50 5.98
CA ASP A 93 7.48 -2.09 6.77
C ASP A 93 7.84 -1.71 8.23
N ALA A 94 9.03 -2.01 8.75
CA ALA A 94 9.43 -1.44 10.04
C ALA A 94 9.67 0.08 9.95
N GLY A 95 9.99 0.59 8.76
CA GLY A 95 10.32 1.99 8.51
C GLY A 95 9.14 2.77 7.97
N CYS A 96 8.57 2.34 6.86
CA CYS A 96 7.49 3.07 6.22
C CYS A 96 6.62 2.20 5.34
N PHE A 97 5.36 2.65 5.16
CA PHE A 97 4.43 2.11 4.20
C PHE A 97 3.57 3.24 3.66
N VAL A 98 3.35 3.26 2.35
CA VAL A 98 2.55 4.30 1.68
C VAL A 98 1.14 3.78 1.45
N ASP A 99 0.96 2.94 0.42
CA ASP A 99 -0.33 2.45 -0.02
C ASP A 99 -0.13 1.21 -0.90
N PRO A 100 -1.05 0.22 -0.88
CA PRO A 100 -0.98 -0.97 -1.73
C PRO A 100 -1.04 -0.71 -3.25
N TYR A 101 -1.51 0.46 -3.72
CA TYR A 101 -1.98 0.67 -5.11
C TYR A 101 -0.99 0.26 -6.21
N PHE A 102 0.32 0.45 -5.97
CA PHE A 102 1.38 0.22 -6.96
C PHE A 102 2.33 -0.91 -6.57
N SER A 103 1.98 -1.75 -5.59
CA SER A 103 2.88 -2.78 -5.05
C SER A 103 4.26 -2.22 -4.63
N SER A 104 4.31 -0.93 -4.29
CA SER A 104 5.55 -0.21 -3.98
C SER A 104 6.20 -0.69 -2.68
N GLY A 105 5.44 -1.35 -1.81
CA GLY A 105 5.97 -1.95 -0.57
C GLY A 105 7.14 -2.91 -0.85
N MET A 106 7.03 -3.78 -1.86
CA MET A 106 8.15 -4.68 -2.21
C MET A 106 9.37 -3.91 -2.72
N HIS A 107 9.16 -2.83 -3.46
CA HIS A 107 10.27 -1.98 -3.89
C HIS A 107 10.96 -1.31 -2.69
N LEU A 108 10.20 -0.72 -1.77
CA LEU A 108 10.73 -0.10 -0.55
C LEU A 108 11.48 -1.10 0.32
N VAL A 109 10.96 -2.33 0.46
CA VAL A 109 11.64 -3.44 1.14
C VAL A 109 12.97 -3.75 0.46
N MET A 110 12.99 -3.92 -0.86
CA MET A 110 14.22 -4.28 -1.58
C MET A 110 15.29 -3.18 -1.49
N VAL A 111 14.90 -1.92 -1.69
CA VAL A 111 15.82 -0.77 -1.60
C VAL A 111 16.39 -0.64 -0.19
N SER A 112 15.54 -0.65 0.84
CA SER A 112 15.99 -0.51 2.23
C SER A 112 16.83 -1.70 2.72
N ARG A 113 16.55 -2.92 2.25
CA ARG A 113 17.38 -4.10 2.54
C ARG A 113 18.76 -3.98 1.91
N LEU A 114 18.81 -3.59 0.64
CA LEU A 114 20.08 -3.43 -0.07
C LEU A 114 20.92 -2.31 0.55
N SER A 115 20.32 -1.16 0.86
CA SER A 115 21.04 -0.06 1.51
C SER A 115 21.54 -0.43 2.90
N THR A 116 20.78 -1.21 3.67
CA THR A 116 21.22 -1.72 4.97
C THR A 116 22.42 -2.67 4.84
N ALA A 117 22.34 -3.63 3.93
CA ALA A 117 23.44 -4.57 3.71
C ALA A 117 24.72 -3.85 3.27
N THR A 118 24.61 -2.90 2.34
CA THR A 118 25.74 -2.11 1.85
C THR A 118 26.35 -1.24 2.95
N SER A 119 25.54 -0.51 3.71
CA SER A 119 26.03 0.35 4.81
C SER A 119 26.74 -0.47 5.89
N ILE A 120 26.12 -1.53 6.39
CA ILE A 120 26.74 -2.38 7.42
C ILE A 120 28.08 -2.96 6.94
N GLN A 121 28.16 -3.38 5.68
CA GLN A 121 29.42 -3.92 5.13
C GLN A 121 30.48 -2.84 4.97
N ALA A 122 30.11 -1.63 4.56
CA ALA A 122 31.04 -0.50 4.50
C ALA A 122 31.63 -0.18 5.89
N SER A 123 30.80 -0.21 6.93
CA SER A 123 31.21 0.07 8.32
C SER A 123 32.21 -0.97 8.81
N ARG A 124 31.85 -2.24 8.63
CA ARG A 124 32.68 -3.38 9.03
C ARG A 124 34.04 -3.39 8.34
N ARG A 125 34.13 -2.80 7.14
CA ARG A 125 35.36 -2.71 6.35
C ARG A 125 36.10 -1.39 6.54
N GLY A 126 35.57 -0.46 7.34
CA GLY A 126 36.18 0.85 7.55
C GLY A 126 36.20 1.73 6.30
N GLN A 127 35.25 1.56 5.39
CA GLN A 127 35.23 2.27 4.09
C GLN A 127 34.67 3.70 4.19
N CYS A 128 33.86 3.97 5.21
CA CYS A 128 33.32 5.29 5.52
C CYS A 128 32.96 5.39 7.01
N SER A 129 32.60 6.58 7.48
CA SER A 129 32.14 6.75 8.85
C SER A 129 30.73 6.18 9.04
N GLU A 130 30.39 5.74 10.25
CA GLU A 130 29.04 5.25 10.55
C GLU A 130 27.98 6.35 10.33
N LEU A 131 28.32 7.62 10.55
CA LEU A 131 27.40 8.73 10.32
C LEU A 131 27.07 8.90 8.83
N ASP A 132 28.08 8.79 7.95
CA ASP A 132 27.86 8.89 6.50
C ASP A 132 26.92 7.80 5.99
N GLU A 133 27.06 6.58 6.54
CA GLU A 133 26.20 5.45 6.21
C GLU A 133 24.77 5.61 6.71
N VAL A 134 24.62 6.07 7.96
CA VAL A 134 23.31 6.35 8.56
C VAL A 134 22.59 7.39 7.71
N PHE A 135 23.29 8.45 7.32
CA PHE A 135 22.75 9.49 6.45
C PHE A 135 22.40 8.93 5.07
N TRP A 136 23.28 8.12 4.47
CA TRP A 136 23.05 7.53 3.15
C TRP A 136 21.86 6.57 3.14
N HIS A 137 21.77 5.65 4.11
CA HIS A 137 20.63 4.73 4.25
C HIS A 137 19.32 5.50 4.46
N THR A 138 19.33 6.48 5.37
CA THR A 138 18.16 7.33 5.65
C THR A 138 17.70 8.05 4.38
N THR A 139 18.64 8.57 3.59
CA THR A 139 18.35 9.23 2.31
C THR A 139 17.70 8.25 1.35
N LYS A 140 18.25 7.04 1.17
CA LYS A 140 17.71 6.04 0.23
C LYS A 140 16.28 5.62 0.57
N VAL A 141 15.99 5.40 1.85
CA VAL A 141 14.62 5.06 2.29
C VAL A 141 13.67 6.25 2.10
N SER A 142 14.11 7.46 2.48
CA SER A 142 13.30 8.67 2.39
C SER A 142 12.97 9.07 0.95
N GLU A 143 13.92 8.94 0.02
CA GLU A 143 13.73 9.21 -1.41
C GLU A 143 12.68 8.26 -2.00
N GLY A 144 12.80 6.96 -1.72
CA GLY A 144 11.85 5.95 -2.18
C GLY A 144 10.45 6.23 -1.65
N TYR A 145 10.33 6.43 -0.33
CA TYR A 145 9.06 6.75 0.31
C TYR A 145 8.40 8.00 -0.29
N THR A 146 9.15 9.09 -0.42
CA THR A 146 8.62 10.37 -0.92
C THR A 146 8.13 10.27 -2.36
N ARG A 147 8.89 9.59 -3.23
CA ARG A 147 8.49 9.40 -4.64
C ARG A 147 7.19 8.63 -4.76
N PHE A 148 7.06 7.53 -4.02
CA PHE A 148 5.82 6.74 -4.03
C PHE A 148 4.66 7.47 -3.34
N LEU A 149 4.91 8.22 -2.28
CA LEU A 149 3.90 9.07 -1.65
C LEU A 149 3.33 10.08 -2.64
N LEU A 150 4.18 10.80 -3.38
CA LEU A 150 3.75 11.77 -4.39
C LEU A 150 2.96 11.09 -5.52
N LEU A 151 3.43 9.94 -6.02
CA LEU A 151 2.73 9.18 -7.04
C LEU A 151 1.32 8.75 -6.56
N VAL A 152 1.24 8.16 -5.38
CA VAL A 152 -0.01 7.67 -4.79
C VAL A 152 -0.97 8.83 -4.54
N VAL A 153 -0.51 9.93 -3.93
CA VAL A 153 -1.35 11.11 -3.66
C VAL A 153 -1.87 11.70 -4.97
N SER A 154 -1.03 11.82 -5.99
CA SER A 154 -1.42 12.35 -7.31
C SER A 154 -2.51 11.49 -7.96
N VAL A 155 -2.35 10.17 -7.95
CA VAL A 155 -3.31 9.23 -8.55
C VAL A 155 -4.59 9.16 -7.73
N GLN A 156 -4.49 9.11 -6.41
CA GLN A 156 -5.66 9.14 -5.53
C GLN A 156 -6.47 10.42 -5.75
N ARG A 157 -5.80 11.59 -5.84
CA ARG A 157 -6.43 12.88 -6.14
C ARG A 157 -7.12 12.85 -7.51
N GLN A 158 -6.44 12.40 -8.57
CA GLN A 158 -7.03 12.33 -9.91
C GLN A 158 -8.31 11.49 -9.96
N VAL A 159 -8.30 10.33 -9.31
CA VAL A 159 -9.48 9.45 -9.32
C VAL A 159 -10.60 9.96 -8.39
N ARG A 160 -10.30 10.84 -7.42
CA ARG A 160 -11.34 11.52 -6.60
C ARG A 160 -11.97 12.67 -7.38
N THR A 161 -11.17 13.43 -8.10
CA THR A 161 -11.61 14.60 -8.87
C THR A 161 -12.06 14.21 -10.29
N LYS A 162 -13.03 13.31 -10.41
CA LYS A 162 -13.49 12.73 -11.70
C LYS A 162 -13.75 13.75 -12.84
N ASP A 163 -13.89 15.04 -12.53
CA ASP A 163 -14.21 16.11 -13.50
C ASP A 163 -13.09 17.11 -13.84
N ASN A 164 -11.84 16.95 -13.35
CA ASN A 164 -10.72 17.80 -13.80
C ASN A 164 -9.50 16.92 -14.14
N GLN A 165 -9.22 16.79 -15.44
CA GLN A 165 -7.99 16.16 -15.95
C GLN A 165 -6.79 17.08 -15.66
N ILE A 166 -6.07 16.84 -14.57
CA ILE A 166 -4.90 17.67 -14.20
C ILE A 166 -3.63 17.18 -14.91
N LEU A 167 -3.56 15.87 -15.25
CA LEU A 167 -2.34 15.24 -15.78
C LEU A 167 -2.23 15.21 -17.32
N MET A 168 -3.33 15.47 -18.05
CA MET A 168 -3.38 15.33 -19.52
C MET A 168 -3.51 16.67 -20.27
N SER A 169 -3.60 17.81 -19.57
CA SER A 169 -3.93 19.09 -20.20
C SER A 169 -2.74 19.87 -20.79
N GLN A 170 -1.53 19.29 -20.84
CA GLN A 170 -0.31 19.97 -21.34
C GLN A 170 0.46 19.21 -22.42
N LEU A 171 -0.18 18.24 -23.08
CA LEU A 171 0.34 17.60 -24.29
C LEU A 171 -0.61 17.92 -25.45
N GLY A 172 -0.56 19.16 -25.92
CA GLY A 172 -1.26 19.67 -27.10
C GLY A 172 -0.43 20.75 -27.75
#